data_AF-A0A1H8YNC5-F1
#
_entry.id   AF-A0A1H8YNC5-F1
#
_cell.length_a   1.000
_cell.length_b   1.000
_cell.length_c   1.000
_cell.angle_alpha   90.00
_cell.angle_beta   90.00
_cell.angle_gamma   90.00
#
_symmetry.space_group_name_H-M   'P 1'
#
loop_
_entity.id
_entity.type
_entity.pdbx_description
1 polymer ?
#
loop_
_entity_poly.entity_id
_entity_poly.type
_entity_poly.pdbx_seq_one_letter_code
_entity_poly.pdbx_strand_id
1 'polypeptide(L)'
;MPITCGNRAGHLDGRPAIHATIDAVRACCTAERTWTCDWLVPHMHPEDGEIYTLECGGLAWDLPDDRGHTCEFGHEHVRAEARHAEGWDYAADPEEAGLLAGRGVIPVAMDGGPIDIDKGAFDYAAALPGPR
;
A
#
# COMPACT_ATOMS: atom_id res chain seq x y z
N MET A 1 13.23 -5.44 -18.67
CA MET A 1 11.91 -5.30 -19.32
C MET A 1 11.56 -3.82 -19.33
N PRO A 2 10.98 -3.27 -20.41
CA PRO A 2 10.48 -1.89 -20.44
C PRO A 2 9.36 -1.69 -19.41
N ILE A 3 9.31 -0.50 -18.82
CA ILE A 3 8.49 -0.18 -17.63
C ILE A 3 7.73 1.12 -17.87
N THR A 4 6.48 1.14 -17.40
CA THR A 4 5.51 2.18 -17.71
C THR A 4 5.57 3.32 -16.70
N CYS A 5 5.63 4.57 -17.17
CA CYS A 5 5.74 5.75 -16.30
C CYS A 5 4.44 6.10 -15.60
N GLY A 6 4.47 6.15 -14.27
CA GLY A 6 3.34 6.64 -13.49
C GLY A 6 3.03 8.12 -13.77
N ASN A 7 4.01 9.02 -13.77
CA ASN A 7 3.73 10.46 -13.86
C ASN A 7 3.50 10.98 -15.27
N ARG A 8 2.24 10.92 -15.61
CA ARG A 8 1.67 11.49 -16.82
C ARG A 8 1.89 13.00 -16.93
N ALA A 9 1.87 13.73 -15.81
CA ALA A 9 1.93 15.19 -15.82
C ALA A 9 3.32 15.78 -16.16
N GLY A 10 4.37 14.96 -16.22
CA GLY A 10 5.74 15.36 -16.63
C GLY A 10 6.07 15.18 -18.12
N HIS A 11 5.17 14.63 -18.95
CA HIS A 11 5.44 14.29 -20.36
C HIS A 11 4.73 15.20 -21.36
N LEU A 12 5.36 15.41 -22.54
CA LEU A 12 4.96 16.38 -23.59
C LEU A 12 3.52 16.25 -24.11
N ASP A 13 2.87 15.10 -23.93
CA ASP A 13 1.50 14.82 -24.36
C ASP A 13 0.61 14.26 -23.22
N GLY A 14 1.09 14.30 -21.97
CA GLY A 14 0.35 13.80 -20.80
C GLY A 14 0.22 12.27 -20.74
N ARG A 15 0.97 11.52 -21.57
CA ARG A 15 0.86 10.05 -21.65
C ARG A 15 1.92 9.36 -20.77
N PRO A 16 1.64 8.16 -20.24
CA PRO A 16 2.66 7.30 -19.65
C PRO A 16 3.75 7.05 -20.67
N ALA A 17 4.97 7.50 -20.41
CA ALA A 17 6.08 7.10 -21.25
C ALA A 17 6.52 5.69 -20.89
N ILE A 18 6.83 4.91 -21.91
CA ILE A 18 7.54 3.65 -21.73
C ILE A 18 9.00 4.00 -21.61
N HIS A 19 9.52 3.70 -20.45
CA HIS A 19 10.93 3.83 -20.20
C HIS A 19 11.55 2.46 -20.32
N ALA A 20 12.77 2.42 -20.85
CA ALA A 20 13.50 1.16 -20.94
C ALA A 20 13.70 0.53 -19.54
N THR A 21 13.59 1.34 -18.49
CA THR A 21 13.80 1.01 -17.10
C THR A 21 12.84 1.80 -16.21
N ILE A 22 12.61 1.35 -14.97
CA ILE A 22 11.92 2.10 -13.92
C ILE A 22 12.60 3.46 -13.66
N ASP A 23 13.93 3.57 -13.88
CA ASP A 23 14.66 4.81 -13.59
C ASP A 23 14.21 5.98 -14.45
N ALA A 24 13.81 5.71 -15.68
CA ALA A 24 13.31 6.79 -16.51
C ALA A 24 11.81 7.04 -16.26
N VAL A 25 11.03 6.03 -15.81
CA VAL A 25 9.68 6.22 -15.24
C VAL A 25 9.72 7.19 -14.06
N ARG A 26 10.77 7.15 -13.24
CA ARG A 26 10.93 8.02 -12.07
C ARG A 26 11.43 9.43 -12.41
N ALA A 27 12.39 9.56 -13.34
CA ALA A 27 12.78 10.87 -13.90
C ALA A 27 11.59 11.58 -14.57
N CYS A 28 10.70 10.74 -15.07
CA CYS A 28 9.29 10.96 -15.29
C CYS A 28 8.56 11.93 -14.36
N CYS A 29 8.71 11.68 -13.05
CA CYS A 29 7.71 11.92 -12.04
C CYS A 29 7.53 13.33 -11.46
N THR A 30 8.11 14.32 -12.11
CA THR A 30 8.34 15.66 -11.54
C THR A 30 7.13 16.61 -11.51
N ALA A 31 5.88 16.13 -11.52
CA ALA A 31 4.69 16.99 -11.35
C ALA A 31 4.41 17.40 -9.88
N GLU A 32 5.42 17.24 -9.02
CA GLU A 32 5.47 17.62 -7.60
C GLU A 32 4.44 16.95 -6.67
N ARG A 33 3.48 16.16 -7.18
CA ARG A 33 2.40 15.50 -6.38
C ARG A 33 2.06 14.06 -6.76
N THR A 34 2.74 13.47 -7.75
CA THR A 34 2.48 12.09 -8.20
C THR A 34 3.80 11.40 -8.54
N TRP A 35 3.91 10.09 -8.28
CA TRP A 35 5.14 9.31 -8.47
C TRP A 35 4.85 7.88 -8.88
N THR A 36 5.88 7.07 -9.02
CA THR A 36 5.73 5.65 -9.30
C THR A 36 5.62 4.90 -7.99
N CYS A 37 4.52 4.18 -7.79
CA CYS A 37 4.32 3.23 -6.73
C CYS A 37 5.48 2.23 -6.71
N ASP A 38 6.19 2.25 -5.60
CA ASP A 38 7.36 1.44 -5.30
C ASP A 38 7.02 0.26 -4.39
N TRP A 39 5.73 0.01 -4.17
CA TRP A 39 5.29 -1.11 -3.34
C TRP A 39 5.74 -2.43 -3.94
N LEU A 40 6.43 -3.24 -3.14
CA LEU A 40 6.92 -4.54 -3.58
C LEU A 40 5.77 -5.56 -3.64
N VAL A 41 5.48 -6.04 -4.85
CA VAL A 41 4.44 -7.02 -5.12
C VAL A 41 5.04 -8.37 -5.54
N PRO A 42 4.54 -9.49 -5.00
CA PRO A 42 4.98 -10.81 -5.41
C PRO A 42 4.58 -11.06 -6.86
N HIS A 43 5.55 -11.53 -7.64
CA HIS A 43 5.39 -12.00 -9.01
C HIS A 43 5.83 -13.45 -9.08
N MET A 44 5.11 -14.25 -9.85
CA MET A 44 5.50 -15.63 -10.13
C MET A 44 6.22 -15.66 -11.47
N HIS A 45 7.40 -16.26 -11.49
CA HIS A 45 8.16 -16.45 -12.70
C HIS A 45 7.47 -17.56 -13.53
N PRO A 46 7.06 -17.27 -14.77
CA PRO A 46 6.15 -18.15 -15.51
C PRO A 46 6.80 -19.46 -15.96
N GLU A 47 8.13 -19.53 -15.98
CA GLU A 47 8.87 -20.68 -16.51
C GLU A 47 9.20 -21.73 -15.43
N ASP A 48 9.49 -21.31 -14.20
CA ASP A 48 9.91 -22.18 -13.09
C ASP A 48 9.02 -22.06 -11.84
N GLY A 49 8.06 -21.14 -11.84
CA GLY A 49 7.14 -20.90 -10.73
C GLY A 49 7.78 -20.22 -9.52
N GLU A 50 9.02 -19.76 -9.61
CA GLU A 50 9.70 -19.06 -8.52
C GLU A 50 8.98 -17.74 -8.21
N ILE A 51 8.71 -17.48 -6.92
CA ILE A 51 8.13 -16.21 -6.49
C ILE A 51 9.27 -15.23 -6.23
N TYR A 52 9.26 -14.11 -6.95
CA TYR A 52 10.17 -13.00 -6.77
C TYR A 52 9.36 -11.72 -6.55
N THR A 53 10.01 -10.65 -6.08
CA THR A 53 9.31 -9.40 -5.77
C THR A 53 9.75 -8.33 -6.77
N LEU A 54 8.77 -7.60 -7.32
CA LEU A 54 9.01 -6.43 -8.16
C LEU A 54 8.30 -5.22 -7.56
N GLU A 55 8.85 -4.04 -7.81
CA GLU A 55 8.10 -2.81 -7.57
C GLU A 55 6.84 -2.81 -8.43
N CYS A 56 5.74 -2.38 -7.82
CA CYS A 56 4.42 -2.28 -8.42
C CYS A 56 4.45 -1.47 -9.72
N GLY A 57 5.21 -0.38 -9.76
CA GLY A 57 5.40 0.44 -10.96
C GLY A 57 4.19 1.29 -11.34
N GLY A 58 3.08 1.19 -10.59
CA GLY A 58 1.86 1.96 -10.86
C GLY A 58 2.04 3.44 -10.60
N LEU A 59 1.17 4.27 -11.16
CA LEU A 59 1.10 5.67 -10.77
C LEU A 59 0.55 5.79 -9.34
N ALA A 60 1.26 6.53 -8.49
CA ALA A 60 0.90 6.90 -7.14
C ALA A 60 0.61 8.40 -7.02
N TRP A 61 -0.30 8.77 -6.12
CA TRP A 61 -0.65 10.15 -5.83
C TRP A 61 -0.99 10.32 -4.36
N ASP A 62 -0.83 11.55 -3.88
CA ASP A 62 -1.27 11.94 -2.54
C ASP A 62 -2.80 11.90 -2.44
N LEU A 63 -3.28 11.34 -1.33
CA LEU A 63 -4.68 11.45 -0.92
C LEU A 63 -4.98 12.85 -0.38
N PRO A 64 -6.24 13.32 -0.44
CA PRO A 64 -6.64 14.61 0.12
C PRO A 64 -6.29 14.77 1.60
N ASP A 65 -6.24 16.01 2.05
CA ASP A 65 -6.05 16.37 3.46
C ASP A 65 -4.78 15.77 4.08
N ASP A 66 -3.77 15.51 3.24
CA ASP A 66 -2.47 14.96 3.64
C ASP A 66 -2.58 13.57 4.31
N ARG A 67 -3.65 12.84 3.97
CA ARG A 67 -4.03 11.56 4.58
C ARG A 67 -3.06 10.42 4.23
N GLY A 68 -2.27 10.56 3.17
CA GLY A 68 -1.37 9.50 2.71
C GLY A 68 -1.28 9.50 1.19
N HIS A 69 -1.06 8.33 0.61
CA HIS A 69 -1.02 8.16 -0.83
C HIS A 69 -1.61 6.83 -1.25
N THR A 70 -1.99 6.73 -2.51
CA THR A 70 -2.44 5.47 -3.09
C THR A 70 -1.92 5.37 -4.51
N CYS A 71 -1.93 4.16 -5.06
CA CYS A 71 -1.60 3.91 -6.45
C CYS A 71 -2.79 3.36 -7.24
N GLU A 72 -2.67 3.38 -8.55
CA GLU A 72 -3.70 2.87 -9.46
C GLU A 72 -3.98 1.38 -9.32
N PHE A 73 -3.09 0.62 -8.68
CA PHE A 73 -3.28 -0.80 -8.40
C PHE A 73 -3.93 -1.07 -7.04
N GLY A 74 -4.40 -0.03 -6.35
CA GLY A 74 -5.12 -0.16 -5.09
C GLY A 74 -4.23 -0.22 -3.85
N HIS A 75 -2.90 -0.25 -4.01
CA HIS A 75 -2.01 -0.11 -2.86
C HIS A 75 -2.18 1.27 -2.25
N GLU A 76 -2.52 1.31 -0.97
CA GLU A 76 -2.71 2.53 -0.22
C GLU A 76 -1.82 2.55 1.01
N HIS A 77 -1.24 3.72 1.25
CA HIS A 77 -0.53 4.01 2.47
C HIS A 77 -1.18 5.23 3.11
N VAL A 78 -2.21 4.97 3.91
CA VAL A 78 -2.82 5.98 4.78
C VAL A 78 -1.90 6.22 5.97
N ARG A 79 -1.75 7.45 6.47
CA ARG A 79 -0.87 7.77 7.62
C ARG A 79 -1.47 7.34 8.96
N ALA A 80 -0.62 7.00 9.92
CA ALA A 80 -1.03 6.46 11.22
C ALA A 80 -2.00 7.39 11.96
N GLU A 81 -1.79 8.70 11.89
CA GLU A 81 -2.67 9.70 12.51
C GLU A 81 -4.08 9.67 11.91
N ALA A 82 -4.18 9.54 10.59
CA ALA A 82 -5.46 9.42 9.91
C ALA A 82 -6.15 8.09 10.25
N ARG A 83 -5.41 6.97 10.23
CA ARG A 83 -5.95 5.65 10.60
C ARG A 83 -6.44 5.63 12.06
N HIS A 84 -5.64 6.16 12.99
CA HIS A 84 -6.00 6.27 14.41
C HIS A 84 -7.24 7.13 14.63
N ALA A 85 -7.33 8.30 13.98
CA ALA A 85 -8.50 9.17 14.06
C ALA A 85 -9.77 8.51 13.49
N GLU A 86 -9.62 7.63 12.50
CA GLU A 86 -10.71 6.90 11.85
C GLU A 86 -11.04 5.56 12.53
N GLY A 87 -10.25 5.12 13.51
CA GLY A 87 -10.50 3.92 14.30
C GLY A 87 -10.12 2.60 13.63
N TRP A 88 -9.16 2.60 12.71
CA TRP A 88 -8.67 1.41 12.02
C TRP A 88 -7.14 1.40 11.93
N ASP A 89 -6.52 0.26 11.64
CA ASP A 89 -5.08 0.16 11.38
C ASP A 89 -4.75 -1.05 10.49
N TYR A 90 -3.56 -1.04 9.88
CA TYR A 90 -3.09 -2.18 9.08
C TYR A 90 -2.61 -3.33 9.97
N ALA A 91 -2.83 -4.56 9.52
CA ALA A 91 -2.35 -5.79 10.13
C ALA A 91 -1.57 -6.62 9.09
N ALA A 92 -0.40 -7.12 9.49
CA ALA A 92 0.45 -7.96 8.67
C ALA A 92 -0.05 -9.41 8.57
N ASP A 93 -0.78 -9.87 9.59
CA ASP A 93 -1.28 -11.23 9.69
C ASP A 93 -2.56 -11.32 10.55
N PRO A 94 -3.25 -12.47 10.57
CA PRO A 94 -4.45 -12.64 11.38
C PRO A 94 -4.27 -12.49 12.89
N GLU A 95 -3.07 -12.74 13.42
CA GLU A 95 -2.78 -12.58 14.85
C GLU A 95 -2.78 -11.09 15.22
N GLU A 96 -2.06 -10.27 14.47
CA GLU A 96 -2.06 -8.81 14.63
C GLU A 96 -3.46 -8.23 14.42
N ALA A 97 -4.20 -8.73 13.43
CA ALA A 97 -5.59 -8.34 13.21
C ALA A 97 -6.47 -8.63 14.44
N GLY A 98 -6.26 -9.76 15.10
CA GLY A 98 -6.91 -10.10 16.37
C GLY A 98 -6.57 -9.13 17.50
N LEU A 99 -5.29 -8.79 17.66
CA LEU A 99 -4.85 -7.84 18.69
C LEU A 99 -5.46 -6.44 18.49
N LEU A 100 -5.54 -5.95 17.25
CA LEU A 100 -6.17 -4.68 16.90
C LEU A 100 -7.68 -4.71 17.18
N ALA A 101 -8.37 -5.74 16.69
CA ALA A 101 -9.81 -5.90 16.86
C ALA A 101 -10.20 -6.00 18.35
N GLY A 102 -9.42 -6.72 19.16
CA GLY A 102 -9.65 -6.83 20.61
C GLY A 102 -9.50 -5.49 21.35
N ARG A 103 -8.79 -4.52 20.77
CA ARG A 103 -8.66 -3.15 21.27
C ARG A 103 -9.68 -2.17 20.67
N GLY A 104 -10.63 -2.66 19.87
CA GLY A 104 -11.63 -1.83 19.21
C GLY A 104 -11.13 -1.09 17.97
N VAL A 105 -9.98 -1.48 17.42
CA VAL A 105 -9.43 -0.94 16.16
C VAL A 105 -9.81 -1.88 15.03
N ILE A 106 -10.36 -1.36 13.93
CA ILE A 106 -10.73 -2.18 12.76
C ILE A 106 -9.45 -2.60 12.03
N PRO A 107 -9.13 -3.91 11.92
CA PRO A 107 -7.95 -4.35 11.19
C PRO A 107 -8.18 -4.37 9.68
N VAL A 108 -7.18 -3.96 8.92
CA VAL A 108 -7.14 -3.97 7.44
C VAL A 108 -5.86 -4.66 6.99
N ALA A 109 -5.89 -5.49 5.95
CA ALA A 109 -4.68 -6.10 5.41
C ALA A 109 -3.70 -5.03 4.89
N MET A 110 -2.41 -5.36 4.82
CA MET A 110 -1.37 -4.45 4.33
C MET A 110 -1.63 -3.92 2.90
N ASP A 111 -2.38 -4.64 2.06
CA ASP A 111 -2.76 -4.21 0.71
C ASP A 111 -4.06 -3.37 0.69
N GLY A 112 -4.62 -3.01 1.84
CA GLY A 112 -5.90 -2.32 1.99
C GLY A 112 -7.13 -3.24 1.97
N GLY A 113 -6.93 -4.55 1.81
CA GLY A 113 -8.00 -5.56 1.73
C GLY A 113 -8.55 -6.03 3.07
N PRO A 114 -9.56 -6.92 3.06
CA PRO A 114 -10.01 -7.61 4.26
C PRO A 114 -8.94 -8.59 4.78
N ILE A 115 -8.86 -8.76 6.09
CA ILE A 115 -7.97 -9.73 6.75
C ILE A 115 -8.75 -10.62 7.72
N ASP A 116 -8.40 -11.90 7.77
CA ASP A 116 -8.95 -12.82 8.77
C ASP A 116 -8.51 -12.41 10.18
N ILE A 117 -9.34 -12.71 11.18
CA ILE A 117 -9.07 -12.37 12.59
C ILE A 117 -8.77 -13.63 13.38
N ASP A 118 -7.60 -13.69 14.02
CA ASP A 118 -7.32 -14.71 15.01
C ASP A 118 -8.13 -14.46 16.30
N LYS A 119 -8.96 -15.44 16.64
CA LYS A 119 -9.86 -15.34 17.79
C LYS A 119 -9.11 -15.37 19.14
N GLY A 120 -8.00 -16.09 19.24
CA GLY A 120 -7.23 -16.19 20.48
C GLY A 120 -6.57 -14.86 20.83
N ALA A 121 -5.95 -14.22 19.85
CA ALA A 121 -5.36 -12.88 19.95
C ALA A 121 -6.42 -11.83 20.28
N PHE A 122 -7.60 -11.91 19.65
CA PHE A 122 -8.74 -11.05 19.98
C PHE A 122 -9.16 -11.17 21.44
N ASP A 123 -9.45 -12.39 21.91
CA ASP A 123 -9.94 -12.63 23.27
C ASP A 123 -8.88 -12.20 24.30
N TYR A 124 -7.60 -12.41 24.01
CA TYR A 124 -6.48 -11.93 24.82
C TYR A 124 -6.45 -10.40 24.93
N ALA A 125 -6.48 -9.69 23.79
CA ALA A 125 -6.39 -8.24 23.77
C ALA A 125 -7.62 -7.57 24.40
N ALA A 126 -8.81 -8.11 24.20
CA ALA A 126 -10.06 -7.62 24.80
C ALA A 126 -10.09 -7.75 26.33
N ALA A 127 -9.32 -8.68 26.90
CA ALA A 127 -9.21 -8.87 28.34
C ALA A 127 -8.20 -7.93 29.01
N LEU A 128 -7.35 -7.24 28.23
CA LEU A 128 -6.39 -6.29 28.78
C LEU A 128 -7.10 -4.97 29.15
N PRO A 129 -6.67 -4.29 30.24
CA PRO A 129 -7.15 -2.95 30.54
C PRO A 129 -6.83 -2.01 29.37
N GLY A 130 -7.83 -1.24 28.93
CA GLY A 130 -7.68 -0.34 27.79
C GLY A 130 -6.61 0.74 27.99
N PRO A 131 -6.14 1.37 26.90
CA PRO A 131 -5.23 2.50 26.99
C PRO A 131 -5.88 3.61 27.84
N ARG A 132 -5.18 4.05 28.88
CA ARG A 132 -5.60 5.17 29.75
C ARG A 132 -5.42 6.50 29.04
#